data_AF-A0A7V9PMP6-F1
#
_entry.id   AF-A0A7V9PMP6-F1
#
_cell.length_a   1.000
_cell.length_b   1.000
_cell.length_c   1.000
_cell.angle_alpha   90.00
_cell.angle_beta   90.00
_cell.angle_gamma   90.00
#
_symmetry.space_group_name_H-M   'P 1'
#
loop_
_entity.id
_entity.type
_entity.pdbx_description
1 polymer ?
#
loop_
_entity_poly.entity_id
_entity_poly.type
_entity_poly.pdbx_seq_one_letter_code
_entity_poly.pdbx_strand_id
1 'polypeptide(L)'
;MKLQTVPHAGDVFGEHATYGLGGLGGSLDGPLEEVHVFWLAGMSCDGCSVAVTGATNPSVEELLAGSIPGLPRAVLHHPVLSVAAGAGFTRPFADAADGSLGAPYVIVVEGSVPDDQAFAEGEGYYSAMGAGGFDPDSETDQPNRMTDWLVKLSPGAAAVVAIGTCATWGGIPAAAGNVTGS
;
A
#
# COMPACT_ATOMS: atom_id res chain seq x y z
N MET A 1 13.35 -4.20 20.76
CA MET A 1 14.22 -3.82 19.63
C MET A 1 13.63 -2.52 19.10
N LYS A 2 14.28 -1.38 19.31
CA LYS A 2 13.76 -0.11 18.77
C LYS A 2 14.00 -0.14 17.27
N LEU A 3 12.93 -0.21 16.51
CA LEU A 3 12.96 -0.05 15.05
C LEU A 3 13.40 1.40 14.76
N GLN A 4 14.36 1.58 13.85
CA GLN A 4 14.84 2.91 13.49
C GLN A 4 13.79 3.59 12.61
N THR A 5 13.45 4.85 12.91
CA THR A 5 12.56 5.69 12.11
C THR A 5 13.13 5.87 10.71
N VAL A 6 12.31 5.63 9.68
CA VAL A 6 12.75 5.67 8.29
C VAL A 6 12.51 7.04 7.66
N PRO A 7 13.45 7.60 6.89
CA PRO A 7 13.40 9.00 6.43
C PRO A 7 12.20 9.36 5.55
N HIS A 8 11.42 8.38 5.11
CA HIS A 8 10.32 8.54 4.15
C HIS A 8 8.97 8.02 4.69
N ALA A 9 8.92 7.60 5.95
CA ALA A 9 7.75 7.08 6.63
C ALA A 9 6.78 8.20 7.04
N GLY A 10 6.15 8.89 6.08
CA GLY A 10 5.14 9.90 6.45
C GLY A 10 4.94 11.10 5.53
N ASP A 11 5.45 11.10 4.30
CA ASP A 11 5.27 12.23 3.37
C ASP A 11 3.82 12.46 2.90
N VAL A 12 2.86 11.74 3.47
CA VAL A 12 1.42 11.98 3.31
C VAL A 12 0.98 13.31 3.97
N PHE A 13 1.71 13.82 4.98
CA PHE A 13 1.38 15.09 5.67
C PHE A 13 2.57 16.01 5.99
N GLY A 14 3.70 15.84 5.31
CA GLY A 14 4.91 16.64 5.54
C GLY A 14 5.67 16.21 6.81
N GLU A 15 6.99 16.36 6.77
CA GLU A 15 7.99 15.89 7.77
C GLU A 15 7.80 16.38 9.22
N HIS A 16 6.70 17.08 9.55
CA HIS A 16 6.48 17.76 10.82
C HIS A 16 5.05 17.62 11.37
N ALA A 17 4.45 16.43 11.30
CA ALA A 17 3.36 16.12 12.23
C ALA A 17 3.97 15.98 13.63
N THR A 18 3.96 17.08 14.40
CA THR A 18 4.26 17.02 15.84
C THR A 18 3.34 15.98 16.46
N TYR A 19 3.92 15.01 17.16
CA TYR A 19 3.22 14.05 18.01
C TYR A 19 2.16 14.76 18.87
N GLY A 20 0.91 14.77 18.40
CA GLY A 20 -0.26 15.37 19.04
C GLY A 20 -0.21 16.88 19.31
N LEU A 21 -1.37 17.54 19.24
CA LEU A 21 -1.64 18.63 20.17
C LEU A 21 -1.80 18.01 21.57
N GLY A 22 -0.73 18.01 22.36
CA GLY A 22 -0.76 17.51 23.74
C GLY A 22 -0.47 16.03 23.95
N GLY A 23 0.21 15.33 23.03
CA GLY A 23 0.71 13.97 23.26
C GLY A 23 -0.35 12.87 23.34
N LEU A 24 -1.52 13.05 22.71
CA LEU A 24 -2.62 12.07 22.72
C LEU A 24 -2.79 11.31 21.38
N GLY A 25 -1.73 11.21 20.57
CA GLY A 25 -1.77 10.41 19.35
C GLY A 25 -0.49 9.59 19.17
N GLY A 26 -0.64 8.27 18.99
CA GLY A 26 0.41 7.25 19.05
C GLY A 26 0.84 7.01 20.48
N SER A 27 0.51 5.85 21.06
CA SER A 27 1.03 5.54 22.40
C SER A 27 2.54 5.33 22.33
N LEU A 28 3.31 6.12 23.08
CA LEU A 28 4.73 5.85 23.38
C LEU A 28 4.93 4.51 24.12
N ASP A 29 3.84 3.85 24.54
CA ASP A 29 3.81 2.65 25.37
C ASP A 29 3.35 1.37 24.63
N GLY A 30 3.07 1.46 23.32
CA GLY A 30 2.74 0.30 22.47
C GLY A 30 4.00 -0.38 21.91
N PRO A 31 3.98 -1.69 21.58
CA PRO A 31 5.16 -2.36 21.01
C PRO A 31 5.52 -1.86 19.60
N LEU A 32 4.59 -1.16 18.93
CA LEU A 32 4.74 -0.60 17.59
C LEU A 32 4.29 0.87 17.60
N GLU A 33 5.13 1.77 17.07
CA GLU A 33 4.82 3.20 16.96
C GLU A 33 4.02 3.50 15.69
N GLU A 34 4.34 2.81 14.59
CA GLU A 34 3.67 2.96 13.30
C GLU A 34 3.56 1.64 12.54
N VAL A 35 2.65 1.62 11.56
CA VAL A 35 2.48 0.53 10.59
C VAL A 35 2.27 1.12 9.20
N HIS A 36 3.03 0.66 8.23
CA HIS A 36 2.84 1.05 6.83
C HIS A 36 1.72 0.24 6.20
N VAL A 37 0.85 0.92 5.46
CA VAL A 37 -0.27 0.31 4.74
C VAL A 37 -0.02 0.52 3.26
N PHE A 38 0.47 -0.53 2.59
CA PHE A 38 0.69 -0.52 1.14
C PHE A 38 -0.60 -0.94 0.42
N TRP A 39 -1.23 0.01 -0.26
CA TRP A 39 -2.47 -0.23 -0.98
C TRP A 39 -2.19 -0.52 -2.45
N LEU A 40 -2.34 -1.79 -2.84
CA LEU A 40 -2.14 -2.26 -4.21
C LEU A 40 -3.48 -2.33 -4.93
N ALA A 41 -3.62 -1.55 -6.00
CA ALA A 41 -4.79 -1.59 -6.89
C ALA A 41 -4.52 -2.53 -8.08
N GLY A 42 -5.25 -3.63 -8.16
CA GLY A 42 -5.26 -4.59 -9.26
C GLY A 42 -6.23 -4.20 -10.36
N MET A 43 -7.16 -5.10 -10.72
CA MET A 43 -8.31 -4.78 -11.57
C MET A 43 -9.38 -4.08 -10.75
N SER A 44 -9.06 -2.86 -10.33
CA SER A 44 -9.82 -2.05 -9.39
C SER A 44 -10.79 -1.09 -10.10
N CYS A 45 -11.86 -0.71 -9.41
CA CYS A 45 -12.68 0.47 -9.75
C CYS A 45 -12.56 1.60 -8.71
N ASP A 46 -11.65 1.44 -7.74
CA ASP A 46 -11.36 2.32 -6.60
C ASP A 46 -12.57 2.55 -5.67
N GLY A 47 -13.62 1.74 -5.82
CA GLY A 47 -14.81 1.81 -4.99
C GLY A 47 -14.57 1.39 -3.54
N CYS A 48 -13.60 0.52 -3.25
CA CYS A 48 -13.25 0.17 -1.88
C CYS A 48 -12.48 1.31 -1.22
N SER A 49 -11.59 1.98 -1.96
CA SER A 49 -10.97 3.22 -1.53
C SER A 49 -12.03 4.26 -1.11
N VAL A 50 -12.98 4.55 -2.01
CA VAL A 50 -14.07 5.52 -1.75
C VAL A 50 -14.96 5.08 -0.56
N ALA A 51 -15.22 3.79 -0.41
CA ALA A 51 -16.00 3.30 0.72
C ALA A 51 -15.25 3.48 2.06
N VAL A 52 -13.94 3.20 2.09
CA VAL A 52 -13.11 3.32 3.30
C VAL A 52 -12.95 4.77 3.73
N THR A 53 -12.83 5.73 2.80
CA THR A 53 -12.77 7.15 3.15
C THR A 53 -14.06 7.68 3.78
N GLY A 54 -15.18 6.95 3.66
CA GLY A 54 -16.43 7.23 4.35
C GLY A 54 -16.51 6.71 5.80
N ALA A 55 -15.46 6.09 6.34
CA ALA A 55 -15.44 5.56 7.70
C ALA A 55 -15.54 6.68 8.75
N THR A 56 -16.30 6.44 9.82
CA THR A 56 -16.48 7.41 10.91
C THR A 56 -16.19 6.87 12.31
N ASN A 57 -15.88 5.57 12.46
CA ASN A 57 -15.70 4.92 13.75
C ASN A 57 -14.70 3.74 13.68
N PRO A 58 -13.38 3.99 13.70
CA PRO A 58 -12.75 5.31 13.59
C PRO A 58 -12.80 5.86 12.16
N SER A 59 -12.52 7.16 12.01
CA SER A 59 -12.30 7.76 10.69
C SER A 59 -10.90 7.43 10.15
N VAL A 60 -10.71 7.57 8.84
CA VAL A 60 -9.38 7.38 8.23
C VAL A 60 -8.41 8.43 8.76
N GLU A 61 -8.84 9.68 8.91
CA GLU A 61 -8.04 10.77 9.44
C GLU A 61 -7.55 10.50 10.86
N GLU A 62 -8.37 9.88 11.72
CA GLU A 62 -7.95 9.48 13.07
C GLU A 62 -6.83 8.43 13.05
N LEU A 63 -6.90 7.46 12.13
CA LEU A 63 -5.85 6.45 11.94
C LEU A 63 -4.55 7.06 11.39
N LEU A 64 -4.66 7.98 10.42
CA LEU A 64 -3.50 8.66 9.82
C LEU A 64 -2.84 9.65 10.77
N ALA A 65 -3.64 10.38 11.55
CA ALA A 65 -3.16 11.28 12.61
C ALA A 65 -2.64 10.51 13.84
N GLY A 66 -2.94 9.21 13.93
CA GLY A 66 -2.62 8.38 15.08
C GLY A 66 -3.35 8.80 16.36
N SER A 67 -4.49 9.49 16.30
CA SER A 67 -5.17 10.08 17.46
C SER A 67 -5.85 9.06 18.39
N ILE A 68 -5.83 7.77 18.04
CA ILE A 68 -6.48 6.70 18.80
C ILE A 68 -5.49 6.09 19.79
N PRO A 69 -5.73 6.19 21.10
CA PRO A 69 -4.83 5.63 22.10
C PRO A 69 -4.67 4.11 21.98
N GLY A 70 -3.44 3.63 22.07
CA GLY A 70 -3.11 2.21 22.03
C GLY A 70 -3.05 1.58 20.63
N LEU A 71 -3.27 2.36 19.57
CA LEU A 71 -3.04 1.93 18.19
C LEU A 71 -1.78 2.58 17.61
N PRO A 72 -1.02 1.87 16.75
CA PRO A 72 0.05 2.47 15.97
C PRO A 72 -0.54 3.46 14.95
N ARG A 73 0.24 4.49 14.60
CA ARG A 73 -0.11 5.41 13.50
C ARG A 73 -0.09 4.66 12.17
N ALA A 74 -1.10 4.85 11.33
CA ALA A 74 -1.12 4.28 9.98
C ALA A 74 -0.39 5.20 9.00
N VAL A 75 0.65 4.68 8.33
CA VAL A 75 1.33 5.37 7.22
C VAL A 75 0.78 4.82 5.91
N LEU A 76 -0.15 5.56 5.31
CA LEU A 76 -0.90 5.09 4.14
C LEU A 76 -0.19 5.43 2.83
N HIS A 77 0.17 4.38 2.09
CA HIS A 77 0.67 4.47 0.71
C HIS A 77 -0.44 4.06 -0.23
N HIS A 78 -1.15 5.04 -0.80
CA HIS A 78 -2.39 4.81 -1.52
C HIS A 78 -2.45 5.62 -2.81
N PRO A 79 -2.67 5.00 -3.99
CA PRO A 79 -2.52 5.64 -5.30
C PRO A 79 -3.44 6.85 -5.50
N VAL A 80 -4.62 6.87 -4.87
CA VAL A 80 -5.58 7.99 -4.94
C VAL A 80 -5.31 9.10 -3.90
N LEU A 81 -4.74 8.78 -2.74
CA LEU A 81 -4.72 9.69 -1.57
C LEU A 81 -3.33 10.19 -1.20
N SER A 82 -2.27 9.56 -1.70
CA SER A 82 -0.89 9.97 -1.43
C SER A 82 -0.58 11.31 -2.09
N VAL A 83 0.16 12.16 -1.36
CA VAL A 83 0.68 13.43 -1.89
C VAL A 83 1.87 13.18 -2.83
N ALA A 84 2.71 12.20 -2.50
CA ALA A 84 3.80 11.77 -3.36
C ALA A 84 3.27 11.10 -4.64
N ALA A 85 4.01 11.27 -5.74
CA ALA A 85 3.71 10.67 -7.04
C ALA A 85 4.98 10.14 -7.71
N GLY A 86 4.82 9.26 -8.71
CA GLY A 86 5.94 8.68 -9.46
C GLY A 86 6.94 7.97 -8.55
N ALA A 87 8.23 8.21 -8.79
CA ALA A 87 9.32 7.61 -8.00
C ALA A 87 9.18 7.85 -6.49
N GLY A 88 8.78 9.06 -6.07
CA GLY A 88 8.59 9.37 -4.65
C GLY A 88 7.50 8.51 -3.99
N PHE A 89 6.46 8.14 -4.75
CA PHE A 89 5.40 7.25 -4.28
C PHE A 89 5.85 5.78 -4.23
N THR A 90 6.65 5.33 -5.19
CA THR A 90 7.07 3.91 -5.27
C THR A 90 8.28 3.58 -4.40
N ARG A 91 9.09 4.57 -3.97
CA ARG A 91 10.26 4.36 -3.08
C ARG A 91 9.95 3.54 -1.83
N PRO A 92 8.93 3.87 -1.01
CA PRO A 92 8.63 3.07 0.18
C PRO A 92 8.23 1.63 -0.13
N PHE A 93 7.64 1.35 -1.30
CA PHE A 93 7.35 -0.01 -1.74
C PHE A 93 8.64 -0.77 -2.09
N ALA A 94 9.62 -0.09 -2.71
CA ALA A 94 10.94 -0.68 -2.97
C ALA A 94 11.70 -0.98 -1.67
N ASP A 95 11.73 -0.03 -0.73
CA ASP A 95 12.33 -0.19 0.61
C ASP A 95 11.63 -1.32 1.42
N ALA A 96 10.34 -1.54 1.19
CA ALA A 96 9.61 -2.66 1.83
C ALA A 96 9.98 -4.02 1.22
N ALA A 97 10.18 -4.05 -0.10
CA ALA A 97 10.53 -5.26 -0.83
C ALA A 97 11.98 -5.70 -0.59
N ASP A 98 12.91 -4.75 -0.35
CA ASP A 98 14.31 -5.05 -0.04
C ASP A 98 14.57 -5.28 1.47
N GLY A 99 13.57 -5.02 2.31
CA GLY A 99 13.64 -5.18 3.76
C GLY A 99 14.31 -4.02 4.51
N SER A 100 14.55 -2.88 3.85
CA SER A 100 15.15 -1.68 4.42
C SER A 100 14.14 -0.66 4.97
N LEU A 101 12.83 -0.89 4.79
CA LEU A 101 11.74 -0.01 5.28
C LEU A 101 11.79 0.28 6.78
N GLY A 102 12.47 -0.53 7.59
CA GLY A 102 12.68 -0.27 9.02
C GLY A 102 11.42 -0.26 9.91
N ALA A 103 10.24 -0.55 9.36
CA ALA A 103 8.95 -0.57 10.05
C ALA A 103 8.10 -1.77 9.59
N PRO A 104 7.16 -2.28 10.43
CA PRO A 104 6.22 -3.30 9.98
C PRO A 104 5.25 -2.71 8.95
N TYR A 105 4.79 -3.56 8.04
CA TYR A 105 3.79 -3.17 7.05
C TYR A 105 2.75 -4.25 6.82
N VAL A 106 1.59 -3.81 6.34
CA VAL A 106 0.53 -4.65 5.80
C VAL A 106 0.29 -4.28 4.35
N ILE A 107 -0.19 -5.25 3.58
CA ILE A 107 -0.63 -5.04 2.21
C ILE A 107 -2.15 -5.02 2.21
N VAL A 108 -2.75 -4.03 1.57
CA VAL A 108 -4.16 -4.03 1.21
C VAL A 108 -4.26 -4.23 -0.29
N VAL A 109 -4.97 -5.28 -0.71
CA VAL A 109 -5.22 -5.56 -2.13
C VAL A 109 -6.64 -5.12 -2.45
N GLU A 110 -6.77 -4.16 -3.36
CA GLU A 110 -8.05 -3.71 -3.94
C GLU A 110 -8.13 -4.10 -5.41
N GLY A 111 -9.26 -4.62 -5.85
CA GLY A 111 -9.40 -5.17 -7.21
C GLY A 111 -8.84 -6.59 -7.32
N SER A 112 -9.26 -7.33 -8.35
CA SER A 112 -8.77 -8.72 -8.54
C SER A 112 -7.33 -8.73 -9.02
N VAL A 113 -6.68 -9.88 -8.84
CA VAL A 113 -5.32 -10.15 -9.33
C VAL A 113 -5.43 -10.80 -10.71
N PRO A 114 -5.01 -10.14 -11.81
CA PRO A 114 -5.07 -10.75 -13.14
C PRO A 114 -4.00 -11.83 -13.31
N ASP A 115 -4.22 -12.75 -14.25
CA ASP A 115 -3.25 -13.79 -14.61
C ASP A 115 -2.18 -13.24 -15.56
N ASP A 116 -1.28 -12.41 -15.01
CA ASP A 116 -0.12 -11.93 -15.76
C ASP A 116 0.91 -13.06 -16.04
N GLN A 117 0.77 -14.23 -15.42
CA GLN A 117 1.63 -15.40 -15.67
C GLN A 117 1.33 -16.06 -17.01
N ALA A 118 0.19 -15.75 -17.63
CA ALA A 118 -0.13 -16.16 -18.99
C ALA A 118 0.78 -15.52 -20.04
N PHE A 119 1.47 -14.43 -19.71
CA PHE A 119 2.41 -13.77 -20.61
C PHE A 119 3.85 -14.31 -20.44
N ALA A 120 4.68 -14.13 -21.47
CA ALA A 120 6.11 -14.38 -21.35
C ALA A 120 6.77 -13.43 -20.34
N GLU A 121 7.88 -13.86 -19.74
CA GLU A 121 8.64 -13.04 -18.79
C GLU A 121 9.06 -11.71 -19.43
N GLY A 122 8.70 -10.59 -18.80
CA GLY A 122 8.98 -9.26 -19.32
C GLY A 122 8.04 -8.76 -20.42
N GLU A 123 7.02 -9.53 -20.83
CA GLU A 123 6.06 -9.13 -21.86
C GLU A 123 4.63 -8.99 -21.31
N GLY A 124 3.92 -7.93 -21.71
CA GLY A 124 2.50 -7.75 -21.37
C GLY A 124 2.22 -7.51 -19.89
N TYR A 125 1.02 -7.02 -19.60
CA TYR A 125 0.43 -6.86 -18.26
C TYR A 125 -1.03 -6.44 -18.41
N TYR A 126 -1.88 -6.78 -17.44
CA TYR A 126 -3.24 -6.23 -17.37
C TYR A 126 -3.34 -5.04 -16.40
N SER A 127 -2.57 -5.06 -15.31
CA SER A 127 -2.54 -3.98 -14.32
C SER A 127 -1.11 -3.75 -13.79
N ALA A 128 -0.72 -2.49 -13.67
CA ALA A 128 0.60 -2.09 -13.22
C ALA A 128 0.53 -0.79 -12.41
N MET A 129 1.48 -0.63 -11.48
CA MET A 129 1.59 0.53 -10.61
C MET A 129 3.02 1.05 -10.60
N GLY A 130 3.24 2.17 -11.29
CA GLY A 130 4.57 2.75 -11.50
C GLY A 130 5.31 2.10 -12.68
N ALA A 131 6.48 2.67 -12.97
CA ALA A 131 7.42 2.19 -13.97
C ALA A 131 8.83 2.18 -13.36
N GLY A 132 9.85 1.76 -14.12
CA GLY A 132 11.24 1.69 -13.66
C GLY A 132 11.75 0.28 -13.35
N GLY A 133 10.95 -0.77 -13.57
CA GLY A 133 11.36 -2.14 -13.25
C GLY A 133 11.62 -2.35 -11.76
N PHE A 134 10.74 -1.79 -10.92
CA PHE A 134 10.78 -1.80 -9.45
C PHE A 134 11.95 -1.02 -8.81
N ASP A 135 12.72 -0.30 -9.62
CA ASP A 135 13.73 0.65 -9.16
C ASP A 135 13.18 2.09 -9.35
N PRO A 136 12.93 2.84 -8.27
CA PRO A 136 12.41 4.20 -8.36
C PRO A 136 13.41 5.21 -8.96
N ASP A 137 14.69 4.86 -9.06
CA ASP A 137 15.74 5.69 -9.68
C ASP A 137 16.04 5.27 -11.13
N SER A 138 15.31 4.30 -11.65
CA SER A 138 15.45 3.81 -13.02
C SER A 138 14.71 4.69 -14.01
N GLU A 139 15.39 5.03 -15.10
CA GLU A 139 14.83 5.77 -16.25
C GLU A 139 14.10 4.85 -17.25
N THR A 140 13.88 3.58 -16.90
CA THR A 140 13.18 2.64 -17.79
C THR A 140 11.66 2.84 -17.72
N ASP A 141 10.98 2.78 -18.86
CA ASP A 141 9.51 2.81 -18.91
C ASP A 141 8.86 1.45 -18.64
N GLN A 142 9.61 0.48 -18.08
CA GLN A 142 9.09 -0.86 -17.83
C GLN A 142 8.05 -0.83 -16.71
N PRO A 143 6.79 -1.22 -16.98
CA PRO A 143 5.72 -1.16 -15.99
C PRO A 143 5.94 -2.17 -14.86
N ASN A 144 5.70 -1.72 -13.63
CA ASN A 144 5.79 -2.57 -12.45
C ASN A 144 4.43 -3.26 -12.27
N ARG A 145 4.32 -4.52 -12.71
CA ARG A 145 3.06 -5.28 -12.64
C ARG A 145 2.56 -5.34 -11.20
N MET A 146 1.24 -5.24 -11.03
CA MET A 146 0.64 -5.35 -9.69
C MET A 146 0.92 -6.72 -9.07
N THR A 147 0.84 -7.78 -9.87
CA THR A 147 1.18 -9.16 -9.50
C THR A 147 2.59 -9.28 -8.92
N ASP A 148 3.56 -8.66 -9.57
CA ASP A 148 4.97 -8.66 -9.12
C ASP A 148 5.18 -7.84 -7.85
N TRP A 149 4.49 -6.69 -7.69
CA TRP A 149 4.48 -5.95 -6.42
C TRP A 149 3.97 -6.83 -5.28
N LEU A 150 2.85 -7.53 -5.51
CA LEU A 150 2.27 -8.44 -4.52
C LEU A 150 3.25 -9.56 -4.18
N VAL A 151 3.90 -10.18 -5.17
CA VAL A 151 4.92 -11.24 -4.95
C VAL A 151 6.13 -10.72 -4.18
N LYS A 152 6.64 -9.53 -4.50
CA LYS A 152 7.81 -8.93 -3.85
C LYS A 152 7.55 -8.53 -2.39
N LEU A 153 6.36 -8.00 -2.10
CA LEU A 153 6.02 -7.48 -0.78
C LEU A 153 5.48 -8.55 0.17
N SER A 154 4.74 -9.54 -0.34
CA SER A 154 4.06 -10.52 0.51
C SER A 154 4.97 -11.26 1.52
N PRO A 155 6.22 -11.65 1.19
CA PRO A 155 7.08 -12.35 2.14
C PRO A 155 7.47 -11.53 3.38
N GLY A 156 7.53 -10.19 3.27
CA GLY A 156 7.89 -9.30 4.37
C GLY A 156 6.69 -8.70 5.11
N ALA A 157 5.48 -8.82 4.56
CA ALA A 157 4.27 -8.25 5.13
C ALA A 157 3.86 -8.96 6.43
N ALA A 158 3.43 -8.19 7.44
CA ALA A 158 2.84 -8.72 8.66
C ALA A 158 1.46 -9.36 8.40
N ALA A 159 0.73 -8.84 7.42
CA ALA A 159 -0.54 -9.37 6.94
C ALA A 159 -0.86 -8.86 5.52
N VAL A 160 -1.70 -9.61 4.82
CA VAL A 160 -2.32 -9.20 3.55
C VAL A 160 -3.83 -9.17 3.73
N VAL A 161 -4.46 -8.06 3.38
CA VAL A 161 -5.89 -7.80 3.50
C VAL A 161 -6.46 -7.65 2.09
N ALA A 162 -7.26 -8.63 1.65
CA ALA A 162 -8.06 -8.48 0.44
C ALA A 162 -9.32 -7.66 0.77
N ILE A 163 -9.47 -6.48 0.16
CA ILE A 163 -10.63 -5.61 0.38
C ILE A 163 -11.57 -5.62 -0.82
N GLY A 164 -12.85 -5.90 -0.54
CA GLY A 164 -13.91 -5.99 -1.54
C GLY A 164 -13.97 -7.33 -2.27
N THR A 165 -15.10 -7.58 -2.93
CA THR A 165 -15.39 -8.85 -3.61
C THR A 165 -14.38 -9.14 -4.74
N CYS A 166 -13.88 -8.11 -5.43
CA CYS A 166 -12.91 -8.30 -6.51
C CYS A 166 -11.59 -8.89 -6.00
N ALA A 167 -11.02 -8.33 -4.93
CA ALA A 167 -9.77 -8.85 -4.37
C ALA A 167 -9.96 -10.20 -3.65
N THR A 168 -11.12 -10.41 -3.03
CA THR A 168 -11.36 -11.61 -2.21
C THR A 168 -11.76 -12.82 -3.06
N TRP A 169 -12.56 -12.62 -4.11
CA TRP A 169 -13.22 -13.69 -4.87
C TRP A 169 -13.20 -13.48 -6.39
N GLY A 170 -12.36 -12.55 -6.88
CA GLY A 170 -12.29 -12.17 -8.29
C GLY A 170 -13.37 -11.16 -8.73
N GLY A 171 -14.61 -11.33 -8.27
CA GLY A 171 -15.70 -10.37 -8.49
C GLY A 171 -16.06 -10.16 -9.96
N ILE A 172 -16.42 -8.92 -10.33
CA ILE A 172 -16.81 -8.59 -11.71
C ILE A 172 -15.67 -8.78 -12.71
N PRO A 173 -14.41 -8.38 -12.42
CA PRO A 173 -13.29 -8.68 -13.32
C PRO A 173 -13.11 -10.17 -13.63
N ALA A 174 -13.40 -11.06 -12.68
CA ALA A 174 -13.33 -12.51 -12.84
C ALA A 174 -14.62 -13.14 -13.44
N ALA A 175 -15.62 -12.34 -13.78
CA ALA A 175 -16.88 -12.85 -14.32
C ALA A 175 -16.66 -13.57 -15.67
N ALA A 176 -17.63 -14.42 -16.05
CA ALA A 176 -17.56 -15.20 -17.28
C ALA A 176 -17.37 -14.31 -18.52
N GLY A 177 -16.42 -14.68 -19.38
CA GLY A 177 -16.07 -13.93 -20.58
C GLY A 177 -14.92 -12.94 -20.41
N ASN A 178 -14.33 -12.83 -19.21
CA ASN A 178 -13.09 -12.09 -19.04
C ASN A 178 -11.94 -12.72 -19.84
N VAL A 179 -10.98 -11.90 -20.26
CA VAL A 179 -9.78 -12.32 -20.98
C VAL A 179 -8.51 -12.12 -20.15
N THR A 180 -8.66 -11.75 -18.88
CA THR A 180 -7.56 -11.38 -17.98
C THR A 180 -7.15 -12.50 -17.03
N GLY A 181 -7.93 -13.58 -16.96
CA GLY A 181 -7.71 -14.67 -15.99
C GLY A 181 -7.82 -14.20 -14.53
N SER A 182 -8.56 -13.12 -14.30
CA SER A 182 -8.79 -12.51 -12.98
C SER A 182 -9.59 -13.38 -12.02
#